data_AF-A0A0D3DCV6-F1
#
_entry.id   AF-A0A0D3DCV6-F1
#
_cell.length_a   1.000
_cell.length_b   1.000
_cell.length_c   1.000
_cell.angle_alpha   90.00
_cell.angle_beta   90.00
_cell.angle_gamma   90.00
#
_symmetry.space_group_name_H-M   'P 1'
#
loop_
_entity.id
_entity.type
_entity.pdbx_description
1 polymer ?
#
loop_
_entity_poly.entity_id
_entity_poly.type
_entity_poly.pdbx_seq_one_letter_code
_entity_poly.pdbx_strand_id
1 'polypeptide(L)'
;MQKVCWPYFDPDFDNLGERIYGPPCRVYIDNDSIQDCTVVKVNSENKQGLLLEVVQILTDMNLIITKSYISSDGGWFMDVFHVKDEHGSKLTDKTVINHIKHAIGTSRRESDSVKASEANENANNNPLEPPLIDHGEHTAIEMTGTDRPGLFSEIFAAFADLHCNVLEAHAWSHNARLACIAYVSDDSTHAPIDDPSRLASIEDHLSTVIRATADPASNSTHVGHKENETDRFLAGQGKGCMNSNVERRLHQLMLSVRDFDEPFCGASSLSLFSSKVEYCERKTTSVSIGSCEDRGYSIVTVKSKDRRRLMFDTICTLIDMQYVIFHAALRSDGADAFQEYFIRHVDGRALNTEGEKERVMKCLEAAIERRVCEVKREKTFLTSLVKNGKTSCGVYVWCVCG
;
A
#
# COMPACT_ATOMS: atom_id res chain seq x y z
N MET A 1 12.80 -34.83 42.20
CA MET A 1 11.91 -34.61 41.04
C MET A 1 10.81 -33.64 41.45
N GLN A 2 10.93 -32.35 41.10
CA GLN A 2 9.84 -31.39 41.26
C GLN A 2 8.87 -31.57 40.09
N LYS A 3 7.62 -31.93 40.38
CA LYS A 3 6.53 -31.89 39.38
C LYS A 3 6.11 -30.44 39.22
N VAL A 4 6.48 -29.84 38.09
CA VAL A 4 5.97 -28.53 37.67
C VAL A 4 4.52 -28.74 37.23
N CYS A 5 3.58 -28.14 37.97
CA CYS A 5 2.17 -28.14 37.63
C CYS A 5 1.92 -26.92 36.73
N TRP A 6 1.60 -27.15 35.45
CA TRP A 6 1.16 -26.09 34.55
C TRP A 6 -0.34 -25.84 34.77
N PRO A 7 -0.81 -24.57 34.75
CA PRO A 7 -2.24 -24.30 34.81
C PRO A 7 -2.91 -24.93 33.59
N TYR A 8 -3.95 -25.75 33.84
CA TYR A 8 -4.78 -26.32 32.79
C TYR A 8 -5.46 -25.19 32.02
N PHE A 9 -5.07 -25.02 30.76
CA PHE A 9 -5.75 -24.15 29.81
C PHE A 9 -6.81 -25.00 29.10
N ASP A 10 -8.06 -24.56 29.18
CA ASP A 10 -9.16 -25.18 28.47
C ASP A 10 -9.22 -24.62 27.03
N PRO A 11 -8.90 -25.41 25.98
CA PRO A 11 -8.93 -24.95 24.60
C PRO A 11 -10.35 -24.55 24.13
N ASP A 12 -11.40 -24.91 24.87
CA ASP A 12 -12.77 -24.47 24.57
C ASP A 12 -13.00 -22.98 24.90
N PHE A 13 -12.15 -22.37 25.74
CA PHE A 13 -12.24 -20.94 26.07
C PHE A 13 -11.80 -20.03 24.92
N ASP A 14 -10.84 -20.48 24.10
CA ASP A 14 -10.36 -19.71 22.95
C ASP A 14 -11.46 -19.54 21.88
N ASN A 15 -12.36 -20.52 21.77
CA ASN A 15 -13.51 -20.51 20.85
C ASN A 15 -14.79 -19.93 21.48
N LEU A 16 -14.76 -19.50 22.74
CA LEU A 16 -15.96 -19.03 23.45
C LEU A 16 -16.48 -17.72 22.85
N GLY A 17 -15.58 -16.82 22.43
CA GLY A 17 -15.93 -15.59 21.71
C GLY A 17 -16.64 -15.89 20.40
N GLU A 18 -16.12 -16.84 19.62
CA GLU A 18 -16.74 -17.27 18.34
C GLU A 18 -18.07 -18.01 18.55
N ARG A 19 -18.24 -18.73 19.66
CA ARG A 19 -19.51 -19.40 20.00
C ARG A 19 -20.59 -18.44 20.48
N ILE A 20 -20.23 -17.40 21.23
CA ILE A 20 -21.19 -16.42 21.77
C ILE A 20 -21.51 -15.33 20.75
N TYR A 21 -20.49 -14.81 20.06
CA TYR A 21 -20.60 -13.66 19.17
C TYR A 21 -20.49 -14.02 17.67
N GLY A 22 -20.29 -15.30 17.33
CA GLY A 22 -20.06 -15.81 15.97
C GLY A 22 -18.69 -15.45 15.40
N PRO A 23 -18.46 -15.66 14.09
CA PRO A 23 -17.13 -15.47 13.52
C PRO A 23 -16.67 -14.03 13.72
N PRO A 24 -15.37 -13.83 13.97
CA PRO A 24 -14.86 -12.54 14.42
C PRO A 24 -14.93 -11.45 13.35
N CYS A 25 -15.08 -11.83 12.07
CA CYS A 25 -15.38 -10.93 10.97
C CYS A 25 -16.57 -11.47 10.16
N ARG A 26 -17.55 -10.61 9.92
CA ARG A 26 -18.79 -10.90 9.20
C ARG A 26 -18.98 -9.89 8.09
N VAL A 27 -19.18 -10.40 6.88
CA VAL A 27 -19.37 -9.59 5.67
C VAL A 27 -20.79 -9.81 5.15
N TYR A 28 -21.58 -8.74 5.14
CA TYR A 28 -22.92 -8.73 4.58
C TYR A 28 -22.92 -7.92 3.30
N ILE A 29 -23.46 -8.50 2.23
CA ILE A 29 -23.63 -7.80 0.97
C ILE A 29 -25.12 -7.57 0.78
N ASP A 30 -25.48 -6.30 0.67
CA ASP A 30 -26.83 -5.81 0.48
C ASP A 30 -26.90 -5.21 -0.92
N ASN A 31 -27.55 -5.95 -1.81
CA ASN A 31 -27.72 -5.58 -3.20
C ASN A 31 -29.17 -5.17 -3.49
N ASP A 32 -30.01 -5.00 -2.47
CA ASP A 32 -31.45 -4.76 -2.65
C ASP A 32 -31.85 -3.36 -2.13
N SER A 33 -31.18 -2.87 -1.09
CA SER A 33 -31.53 -1.58 -0.47
C SER A 33 -31.32 -0.35 -1.37
N ILE A 34 -30.38 -0.41 -2.31
CA ILE A 34 -30.03 0.71 -3.20
C ILE A 34 -29.96 0.23 -4.64
N GLN A 35 -30.60 0.96 -5.56
CA GLN A 35 -30.70 0.55 -6.96
C GLN A 35 -29.37 0.70 -7.72
N ASP A 36 -28.58 1.73 -7.40
CA ASP A 36 -27.45 2.17 -8.23
C ASP A 36 -26.08 1.66 -7.76
N CYS A 37 -26.01 0.98 -6.62
CA CYS A 37 -24.76 0.45 -6.08
C CYS A 37 -25.01 -0.78 -5.20
N THR A 38 -23.93 -1.51 -4.91
CA THR A 38 -23.93 -2.63 -3.97
C THR A 38 -23.38 -2.15 -2.64
N VAL A 39 -24.01 -2.52 -1.53
CA VAL A 39 -23.56 -2.12 -0.19
C VAL A 39 -22.86 -3.30 0.47
N VAL A 40 -21.57 -3.13 0.80
CA VAL A 40 -20.77 -4.09 1.56
C VAL A 40 -20.68 -3.60 2.99
N LYS A 41 -21.17 -4.40 3.95
CA LYS A 41 -21.13 -4.11 5.39
C LYS A 41 -20.18 -5.11 6.05
N VAL A 42 -19.15 -4.61 6.73
CA VAL A 42 -18.17 -5.41 7.44
C VAL A 42 -18.35 -5.14 8.94
N ASN A 43 -18.59 -6.20 9.71
CA ASN A 43 -18.67 -6.15 11.16
C ASN A 43 -17.60 -7.07 11.73
N SER A 44 -16.71 -6.54 12.57
CA SER A 44 -15.70 -7.35 13.24
C SER A 44 -15.29 -6.75 14.58
N GLU A 45 -14.66 -7.57 15.41
CA GLU A 45 -13.94 -7.10 16.58
C GLU A 45 -12.89 -6.06 16.17
N ASN A 46 -12.73 -5.01 16.98
CA ASN A 46 -11.80 -3.92 16.74
C ASN A 46 -10.35 -4.39 16.89
N LYS A 47 -9.79 -4.90 15.81
CA LYS A 47 -8.37 -5.24 15.67
C LYS A 47 -7.73 -4.27 14.67
N GLN A 48 -6.58 -3.74 15.05
CA GLN A 48 -5.85 -2.75 14.25
C GLN A 48 -5.49 -3.32 12.86
N GLY A 49 -5.77 -2.57 11.80
CA GLY A 49 -5.35 -2.88 10.42
C GLY A 49 -6.45 -3.39 9.49
N LEU A 50 -7.60 -3.83 9.99
CA LEU A 50 -8.63 -4.47 9.15
C LEU A 50 -9.30 -3.49 8.15
N LEU A 51 -9.48 -2.22 8.51
CA LEU A 51 -9.99 -1.20 7.57
C LEU A 51 -9.13 -1.12 6.31
N LEU A 52 -7.81 -1.10 6.47
CA LEU A 52 -6.89 -0.97 5.34
C LEU A 52 -6.92 -2.23 4.48
N GLU A 53 -6.96 -3.39 5.10
CA GLU A 53 -7.07 -4.67 4.41
C GLU A 53 -8.36 -4.77 3.58
N VAL A 54 -9.50 -4.36 4.13
CA VAL A 54 -10.77 -4.30 3.40
C VAL A 54 -10.67 -3.35 2.21
N VAL A 55 -10.12 -2.16 2.42
CA VAL A 55 -9.96 -1.16 1.35
C VAL A 55 -8.97 -1.64 0.28
N GLN A 56 -7.92 -2.37 0.66
CA GLN A 56 -6.98 -3.03 -0.26
C GLN A 56 -7.69 -4.05 -1.14
N ILE A 57 -8.44 -4.98 -0.54
CA ILE A 57 -9.20 -6.01 -1.27
C ILE A 57 -10.16 -5.37 -2.27
N LEU A 58 -10.96 -4.39 -1.82
CA LEU A 58 -11.90 -3.69 -2.71
C LEU A 58 -11.19 -2.96 -3.86
N THR A 59 -10.03 -2.37 -3.57
CA THR A 59 -9.21 -1.65 -4.55
C THR A 59 -8.56 -2.58 -5.57
N ASP A 60 -8.04 -3.72 -5.15
CA ASP A 60 -7.43 -4.73 -6.03
C ASP A 60 -8.44 -5.39 -6.96
N MET A 61 -9.69 -5.51 -6.50
CA MET A 61 -10.82 -5.92 -7.33
C MET A 61 -11.30 -4.82 -8.31
N ASN A 62 -10.60 -3.68 -8.38
CA ASN A 62 -10.95 -2.52 -9.21
C ASN A 62 -12.36 -1.95 -8.93
N LEU A 63 -12.88 -2.14 -7.72
CA LEU A 63 -14.18 -1.62 -7.33
C LEU A 63 -14.09 -0.13 -7.00
N ILE A 64 -15.12 0.61 -7.40
CA ILE A 64 -15.23 2.04 -7.14
C ILE A 64 -16.04 2.24 -5.85
N ILE A 65 -15.41 2.81 -4.83
CA ILE A 65 -16.07 3.17 -3.57
C ILE A 65 -16.64 4.59 -3.71
N THR A 66 -17.97 4.70 -3.77
CA THR A 66 -18.66 6.00 -3.93
C THR A 66 -18.99 6.68 -2.61
N LYS A 67 -19.29 5.89 -1.58
CA LYS A 67 -19.58 6.35 -0.23
C LYS A 67 -19.07 5.32 0.76
N SER A 68 -18.54 5.77 1.88
CA SER A 68 -18.25 4.87 2.99
C SER A 68 -18.49 5.51 4.34
N TYR A 69 -18.82 4.68 5.32
CA TYR A 69 -18.98 5.03 6.71
C TYR A 69 -18.21 4.03 7.54
N ILE A 70 -17.22 4.52 8.28
CA ILE A 70 -16.34 3.72 9.13
C ILE A 70 -16.64 4.11 10.56
N SER A 71 -16.80 3.13 11.45
CA SER A 71 -17.00 3.40 12.87
C SER A 71 -16.38 2.29 13.70
N SER A 72 -15.50 2.66 14.63
CA SER A 72 -14.77 1.76 15.50
C SER A 72 -14.99 2.18 16.96
N ASP A 73 -16.08 1.68 17.55
CA ASP A 73 -16.55 2.04 18.89
C ASP A 73 -16.68 0.80 19.78
N GLY A 74 -16.29 0.94 21.05
CA GLY A 74 -16.65 -0.06 22.07
C GLY A 74 -16.11 -1.47 21.82
N GLY A 75 -14.97 -1.61 21.14
CA GLY A 75 -14.35 -2.90 20.83
C GLY A 75 -14.88 -3.59 19.57
N TRP A 76 -15.80 -2.95 18.84
CA TRP A 76 -16.34 -3.42 17.57
C TRP A 76 -16.14 -2.35 16.51
N PHE A 77 -16.03 -2.77 15.25
CA PHE A 77 -16.12 -1.85 14.14
C PHE A 77 -17.15 -2.30 13.10
N MET A 78 -17.78 -1.30 12.50
CA MET A 78 -18.90 -1.42 11.56
C MET A 78 -18.60 -0.52 10.38
N ASP A 79 -18.09 -1.12 9.32
CA ASP A 79 -17.71 -0.40 8.11
C ASP A 79 -18.72 -0.69 7.00
N VAL A 80 -19.15 0.36 6.32
CA VAL A 80 -20.13 0.28 5.24
C VAL A 80 -19.54 0.93 4.00
N PHE A 81 -19.45 0.19 2.91
CA PHE A 81 -18.92 0.63 1.62
C PHE A 81 -19.99 0.53 0.55
N HIS A 82 -20.21 1.61 -0.19
CA HIS A 82 -21.08 1.65 -1.36
C HIS A 82 -20.21 1.48 -2.59
N VAL A 83 -20.21 0.27 -3.14
CA VAL A 83 -19.31 -0.13 -4.22
C VAL A 83 -20.03 -0.26 -5.56
N LYS A 84 -19.29 0.02 -6.61
CA LYS A 84 -19.65 -0.18 -8.01
C LYS A 84 -18.51 -0.92 -8.72
N ASP A 85 -18.80 -1.54 -9.84
CA ASP A 85 -17.76 -2.09 -10.71
C ASP A 85 -16.91 -0.99 -11.36
N GLU A 86 -15.91 -1.41 -12.14
CA GLU A 86 -15.02 -0.51 -12.87
C GLU A 86 -15.72 0.35 -13.95
N HIS A 87 -16.94 -0.01 -14.33
CA HIS A 87 -17.79 0.71 -15.27
C HIS A 87 -18.81 1.63 -14.56
N GLY A 88 -18.78 1.70 -13.23
CA GLY A 88 -19.70 2.52 -12.44
C GLY A 88 -21.11 1.92 -12.30
N SER A 89 -21.26 0.63 -12.62
CA SER A 89 -22.50 -0.12 -12.47
C SER A 89 -22.54 -0.93 -11.18
N LYS A 90 -23.74 -1.32 -10.77
CA LYS A 90 -23.97 -2.15 -9.60
C LYS A 90 -23.47 -3.58 -9.84
N LEU A 91 -22.93 -4.23 -8.80
CA LEU A 91 -22.47 -5.60 -8.92
C LEU A 91 -23.66 -6.55 -9.12
N THR A 92 -23.70 -7.20 -10.27
CA THR A 92 -24.71 -8.21 -10.61
C THR A 92 -24.15 -9.62 -10.60
N ASP A 93 -22.85 -9.75 -10.82
CA ASP A 93 -22.16 -11.03 -10.84
C ASP A 93 -22.02 -11.60 -9.43
N LYS A 94 -22.65 -12.76 -9.22
CA LYS A 94 -22.60 -13.50 -7.95
C LYS A 94 -21.20 -14.02 -7.65
N THR A 95 -20.37 -14.28 -8.66
CA THR A 95 -18.99 -14.75 -8.45
C THR A 95 -18.14 -13.68 -7.78
N VAL A 96 -18.21 -12.44 -8.27
CA VAL A 96 -17.54 -11.26 -7.69
C VAL A 96 -18.04 -11.01 -6.26
N ILE A 97 -19.37 -11.04 -6.05
CA ILE A 97 -19.98 -10.87 -4.72
C ILE A 97 -19.51 -11.94 -3.73
N ASN A 98 -19.47 -13.21 -4.15
CA ASN A 98 -18.98 -14.30 -3.31
C ASN A 98 -17.48 -14.18 -3.06
N HIS A 99 -16.71 -13.72 -4.05
CA HIS A 99 -15.29 -13.45 -3.90
C HIS A 99 -15.01 -12.35 -2.87
N ILE A 100 -15.79 -11.24 -2.86
CA ILE A 100 -15.68 -10.19 -1.83
C ILE A 100 -15.91 -10.78 -0.43
N LYS A 101 -16.96 -11.59 -0.25
CA LYS A 101 -17.26 -12.23 1.04
C LYS A 101 -16.13 -13.16 1.48
N HIS A 102 -15.59 -13.93 0.54
CA HIS A 102 -14.50 -14.85 0.81
C HIS A 102 -13.23 -14.06 1.15
N ALA A 103 -12.75 -13.18 0.28
CA ALA A 103 -11.52 -12.42 0.46
C ALA A 103 -11.49 -11.65 1.81
N ILE A 104 -12.57 -10.93 2.15
CA ILE A 104 -12.64 -10.20 3.43
C ILE A 104 -12.87 -11.15 4.61
N GLY A 105 -13.62 -12.25 4.43
CA GLY A 105 -13.96 -13.19 5.49
C GLY A 105 -12.86 -14.22 5.83
N THR A 106 -12.00 -14.57 4.87
CA THR A 106 -10.96 -15.61 5.02
C THR A 106 -9.56 -15.07 5.27
N SER A 107 -9.31 -13.78 5.03
CA SER A 107 -8.00 -13.16 5.28
C SER A 107 -7.45 -13.42 6.70
N ARG A 108 -8.32 -13.79 7.65
CA ARG A 108 -7.93 -14.19 8.99
C ARG A 108 -7.74 -15.69 9.25
N ARG A 109 -8.30 -16.60 8.44
CA ARG A 109 -8.22 -18.04 8.74
C ARG A 109 -6.81 -18.61 8.65
N GLU A 110 -5.93 -17.98 7.88
CA GLU A 110 -4.53 -18.42 7.72
C GLU A 110 -3.62 -17.86 8.83
N SER A 111 -3.95 -16.71 9.42
CA SER A 111 -3.15 -16.08 10.48
C SER A 111 -3.24 -16.79 11.83
N ASP A 112 -4.38 -17.44 12.12
CA ASP A 112 -4.63 -18.10 13.40
C ASP A 112 -4.34 -19.63 13.37
N SER A 113 -4.17 -20.24 12.19
CA SER A 113 -4.05 -21.72 12.05
C SER A 113 -2.63 -22.28 11.93
N VAL A 114 -1.59 -21.46 11.81
CA VAL A 114 -0.18 -21.91 11.69
C VAL A 114 0.40 -22.47 13.01
N LYS A 115 -0.37 -22.52 14.11
CA LYS A 115 0.08 -23.11 15.38
C LYS A 115 -0.49 -24.49 15.73
N ALA A 116 -1.27 -25.13 14.86
CA ALA A 116 -1.82 -26.45 15.18
C ALA A 116 -2.09 -27.34 13.95
N SER A 117 -1.06 -27.95 13.35
CA SER A 117 -1.18 -29.28 12.71
C SER A 117 0.14 -29.81 12.13
N GLU A 118 1.07 -30.21 12.99
CA GLU A 118 1.96 -31.35 12.64
C GLU A 118 1.31 -32.63 13.22
N ALA A 119 0.53 -33.33 12.39
CA ALA A 119 0.28 -34.79 12.45
C ALA A 119 -0.97 -35.17 11.63
N ASN A 120 -0.77 -35.62 10.38
CA ASN A 120 -1.25 -36.93 9.91
C ASN A 120 -1.10 -37.04 8.38
N GLU A 121 -0.17 -37.88 7.96
CA GLU A 121 -0.19 -38.51 6.65
C GLU A 121 -1.30 -39.57 6.61
N ASN A 122 -2.16 -39.56 5.58
CA ASN A 122 -2.48 -40.73 4.75
C ASN A 122 -3.62 -40.48 3.72
N ALA A 123 -3.23 -40.60 2.46
CA ALA A 123 -3.88 -41.31 1.33
C ALA A 123 -5.25 -40.87 0.74
N ASN A 124 -5.14 -40.44 -0.53
CA ASN A 124 -5.81 -40.96 -1.76
C ASN A 124 -6.97 -40.20 -2.48
N ASN A 125 -6.64 -39.77 -3.71
CA ASN A 125 -7.36 -39.83 -5.01
C ASN A 125 -8.02 -38.55 -5.64
N ASN A 126 -7.22 -37.78 -6.40
CA ASN A 126 -7.30 -37.28 -7.82
C ASN A 126 -8.65 -37.16 -8.61
N PRO A 127 -8.73 -36.44 -9.78
CA PRO A 127 -7.83 -35.39 -10.36
C PRO A 127 -8.56 -34.18 -11.06
N LEU A 128 -7.75 -33.24 -11.58
CA LEU A 128 -8.01 -32.18 -12.59
C LEU A 128 -8.35 -30.76 -12.09
N GLU A 129 -7.30 -30.00 -11.75
CA GLU A 129 -7.13 -28.64 -12.24
C GLU A 129 -5.66 -28.46 -12.70
N PRO A 130 -5.38 -27.69 -13.78
CA PRO A 130 -4.02 -27.50 -14.26
C PRO A 130 -3.19 -26.76 -13.20
N PRO A 131 -1.90 -27.08 -13.00
CA PRO A 131 -1.06 -26.32 -12.08
C PRO A 131 -0.87 -24.91 -12.66
N LEU A 132 -1.56 -23.93 -12.07
CA LEU A 132 -1.25 -22.53 -12.28
C LEU A 132 0.08 -22.25 -11.59
N ILE A 133 0.99 -21.67 -12.38
CA ILE A 133 2.40 -21.45 -12.09
C ILE A 133 2.53 -20.73 -10.74
N ASP A 134 3.09 -21.44 -9.77
CA ASP A 134 3.70 -20.87 -8.58
C ASP A 134 4.88 -20.02 -9.04
N HIS A 135 4.69 -18.70 -9.12
CA HIS A 135 5.81 -17.79 -9.36
C HIS A 135 6.62 -17.79 -8.07
N GLY A 136 7.64 -18.64 -8.07
CA GLY A 136 8.56 -18.84 -6.97
C GLY A 136 9.12 -17.53 -6.44
N GLU A 137 9.48 -17.55 -5.16
CA GLU A 137 10.12 -16.47 -4.41
C GLU A 137 11.12 -15.70 -5.31
N HIS A 138 10.82 -14.44 -5.62
CA HIS A 138 11.68 -13.55 -6.39
C HIS A 138 12.41 -12.61 -5.42
N THR A 139 13.66 -12.25 -5.72
CA THR A 139 14.39 -11.29 -4.89
C THR A 139 13.83 -9.90 -5.13
N ALA A 140 13.32 -9.26 -4.07
CA ALA A 140 12.85 -7.88 -4.12
C ALA A 140 13.97 -6.93 -3.69
N ILE A 141 14.28 -5.95 -4.55
CA ILE A 141 15.23 -4.88 -4.29
C ILE A 141 14.44 -3.58 -4.17
N GLU A 142 14.58 -2.93 -3.02
CA GLU A 142 13.95 -1.65 -2.72
C GLU A 142 15.00 -0.53 -2.79
N MET A 143 14.67 0.55 -3.50
CA MET A 143 15.57 1.67 -3.76
C MET A 143 14.87 2.99 -3.48
N THR A 144 15.58 3.90 -2.82
CA THR A 144 15.10 5.26 -2.57
C THR A 144 16.22 6.27 -2.78
N GLY A 145 15.87 7.47 -3.27
CA GLY A 145 16.85 8.51 -3.54
C GLY A 145 16.28 9.80 -4.11
N THR A 146 17.15 10.61 -4.71
CA THR A 146 16.78 11.85 -5.41
C THR A 146 16.55 11.54 -6.88
N ASP A 147 15.37 11.87 -7.40
CA ASP A 147 15.03 11.64 -8.80
C ASP A 147 15.69 12.65 -9.73
N ARG A 148 16.07 12.20 -10.93
CA ARG A 148 16.59 13.03 -12.02
C ARG A 148 16.30 12.40 -13.39
N PRO A 149 16.31 13.20 -14.46
CA PRO A 149 16.26 12.67 -15.81
C PRO A 149 17.37 11.63 -16.05
N GLY A 150 16.99 10.43 -16.51
CA GLY A 150 17.92 9.35 -16.85
C GLY A 150 18.26 8.38 -15.72
N LEU A 151 17.90 8.66 -14.46
CA LEU A 151 18.22 7.78 -13.33
C LEU A 151 17.67 6.36 -13.50
N PHE A 152 16.42 6.22 -13.94
CA PHE A 152 15.86 4.89 -14.22
C PHE A 152 16.67 4.12 -15.26
N SER A 153 17.08 4.77 -16.36
CA SER A 153 17.90 4.14 -17.38
C SER A 153 19.23 3.64 -16.82
N GLU A 154 19.85 4.39 -15.92
CA GLU A 154 21.08 3.98 -15.24
C GLU A 154 20.85 2.82 -14.26
N ILE A 155 19.75 2.82 -13.51
CA ILE A 155 19.36 1.70 -12.63
C ILE A 155 19.16 0.41 -13.44
N PHE A 156 18.44 0.49 -14.55
CA PHE A 156 18.21 -0.69 -15.40
C PHE A 156 19.47 -1.13 -16.14
N ALA A 157 20.37 -0.21 -16.49
CA ALA A 157 21.68 -0.55 -17.01
C ALA A 157 22.53 -1.29 -15.96
N ALA A 158 22.54 -0.81 -14.72
CA ALA A 158 23.21 -1.46 -13.59
C ALA A 158 22.69 -2.89 -13.36
N PHE A 159 21.37 -3.12 -13.42
CA PHE A 159 20.84 -4.49 -13.35
C PHE A 159 21.34 -5.38 -14.48
N ALA A 160 21.39 -4.87 -15.71
CA ALA A 160 21.89 -5.63 -16.85
C ALA A 160 23.40 -5.95 -16.71
N ASP A 161 24.21 -5.00 -16.25
CA ASP A 161 25.64 -5.18 -16.02
C ASP A 161 25.94 -6.18 -14.88
N LEU A 162 25.04 -6.29 -13.91
CA LEU A 162 25.11 -7.25 -12.78
C LEU A 162 24.50 -8.62 -13.09
N HIS A 163 24.09 -8.86 -14.34
CA HIS A 163 23.40 -10.08 -14.76
C HIS A 163 22.15 -10.38 -13.92
N CYS A 164 21.40 -9.33 -13.58
CA CYS A 164 20.10 -9.42 -12.94
C CYS A 164 19.00 -9.31 -14.00
N ASN A 165 18.19 -10.35 -14.13
CA ASN A 165 17.00 -10.32 -14.95
C ASN A 165 15.84 -9.67 -14.16
N VAL A 166 15.37 -8.51 -14.62
CA VAL A 166 14.27 -7.77 -14.00
C VAL A 166 12.94 -8.32 -14.49
N LEU A 167 12.16 -8.90 -13.59
CA LEU A 167 10.84 -9.46 -13.88
C LEU A 167 9.79 -8.36 -13.89
N GLU A 168 9.84 -7.49 -12.90
CA GLU A 168 8.88 -6.40 -12.71
C GLU A 168 9.51 -5.27 -11.91
N ALA A 169 9.19 -4.02 -12.24
CA ALA A 169 9.63 -2.87 -11.47
C ALA A 169 8.50 -1.84 -11.33
N HIS A 170 8.33 -1.34 -10.11
CA HIS A 170 7.38 -0.30 -9.77
C HIS A 170 8.13 0.90 -9.21
N ALA A 171 7.88 2.09 -9.76
CA ALA A 171 8.57 3.28 -9.32
C ALA A 171 7.69 4.51 -9.25
N TRP A 172 7.87 5.29 -8.18
CA TRP A 172 7.21 6.56 -7.92
C TRP A 172 8.23 7.69 -7.87
N SER A 173 7.89 8.80 -8.53
CA SER A 173 8.63 10.06 -8.43
C SER A 173 7.71 11.19 -7.99
N HIS A 174 8.13 11.95 -6.99
CA HIS A 174 7.43 13.13 -6.50
C HIS A 174 8.40 14.06 -5.77
N ASN A 175 8.32 15.37 -6.00
CA ASN A 175 9.19 16.38 -5.38
C ASN A 175 10.69 16.06 -5.46
N ALA A 176 11.15 15.61 -6.64
CA ALA A 176 12.53 15.17 -6.87
C ALA A 176 13.00 14.03 -5.94
N ARG A 177 12.05 13.26 -5.38
CA ARG A 177 12.30 12.01 -4.65
C ARG A 177 11.85 10.81 -5.47
N LEU A 178 12.59 9.73 -5.32
CA LEU A 178 12.36 8.45 -5.96
C LEU A 178 12.10 7.38 -4.89
N ALA A 179 11.10 6.53 -5.14
CA ALA A 179 11.00 5.20 -4.56
C ALA A 179 10.79 4.16 -5.66
N CYS A 180 11.51 3.05 -5.61
CA CYS A 180 11.44 1.97 -6.59
C CYS A 180 11.52 0.61 -5.92
N ILE A 181 10.71 -0.34 -6.37
CA ILE A 181 10.74 -1.75 -5.98
C ILE A 181 10.89 -2.57 -7.25
N ALA A 182 11.96 -3.36 -7.34
CA ALA A 182 12.25 -4.22 -8.47
C ALA A 182 12.31 -5.68 -8.03
N TYR A 183 11.55 -6.54 -8.70
CA TYR A 183 11.64 -7.99 -8.58
C TYR A 183 12.63 -8.53 -9.59
N VAL A 184 13.70 -9.15 -9.10
CA VAL A 184 14.82 -9.61 -9.91
C VAL A 184 15.08 -11.11 -9.70
N SER A 185 15.67 -11.70 -10.72
CA SER A 185 16.17 -13.08 -10.74
C SER A 185 17.59 -13.09 -11.31
N ASP A 186 18.34 -14.15 -11.04
CA ASP A 186 19.63 -14.37 -11.70
C ASP A 186 19.42 -14.66 -13.21
N ASP A 187 20.15 -13.96 -14.09
CA ASP A 187 20.07 -14.16 -15.54
C ASP A 187 20.52 -15.56 -15.98
N SER A 188 21.41 -16.19 -15.21
CA SER A 188 21.98 -17.50 -15.54
C SER A 188 21.12 -18.67 -15.06
N THR A 189 20.51 -18.56 -13.88
CA THR A 189 19.75 -19.66 -13.24
C THR A 189 18.25 -19.45 -13.27
N HIS A 190 17.76 -18.23 -13.57
CA HIS A 190 16.37 -17.80 -13.39
C HIS A 190 15.81 -18.03 -11.98
N ALA A 191 16.68 -18.24 -11.00
CA ALA A 191 16.34 -18.45 -9.60
C ALA A 191 16.42 -17.13 -8.80
N PRO A 192 15.81 -17.05 -7.61
CA PRO A 192 16.08 -15.98 -6.67
C PRO A 192 17.58 -15.84 -6.38
N ILE A 193 17.98 -14.59 -6.15
CA ILE A 193 19.31 -14.19 -5.73
C ILE A 193 19.34 -14.24 -4.20
N ASP A 194 19.85 -15.34 -3.65
CA ASP A 194 19.96 -15.53 -2.19
C ASP A 194 21.40 -15.42 -1.67
N ASP A 195 22.39 -15.30 -2.57
CA ASP A 195 23.80 -15.18 -2.17
C ASP A 195 24.09 -13.79 -1.56
N PRO A 196 24.48 -13.69 -0.28
CA PRO A 196 24.70 -12.41 0.39
C PRO A 196 25.82 -11.58 -0.23
N SER A 197 26.88 -12.23 -0.73
CA SER A 197 27.99 -11.57 -1.42
C SER A 197 27.55 -10.92 -2.74
N ARG A 198 26.71 -11.62 -3.49
CA ARG A 198 26.11 -11.09 -4.72
C ARG A 198 25.14 -9.94 -4.41
N LEU A 199 24.31 -10.08 -3.40
CA LEU A 199 23.39 -9.03 -2.96
C LEU A 199 24.13 -7.76 -2.52
N ALA A 200 25.20 -7.90 -1.73
CA ALA A 200 26.04 -6.76 -1.33
C ALA A 200 26.71 -6.07 -2.53
N SER A 201 27.11 -6.84 -3.55
CA SER A 201 27.68 -6.29 -4.78
C SER A 201 26.64 -5.50 -5.59
N ILE A 202 25.41 -6.02 -5.64
CA ILE A 202 24.27 -5.33 -6.27
C ILE A 202 23.93 -4.06 -5.50
N GLU A 203 23.86 -4.13 -4.17
CA GLU A 203 23.58 -3.00 -3.29
C GLU A 203 24.63 -1.89 -3.45
N ASP A 204 25.93 -2.20 -3.45
CA ASP A 204 27.00 -1.20 -3.58
C ASP A 204 26.97 -0.50 -4.95
N HIS A 205 26.74 -1.27 -6.02
CA HIS A 205 26.68 -0.71 -7.37
C HIS A 205 25.46 0.18 -7.57
N LEU A 206 24.27 -0.27 -7.15
CA LEU A 206 23.04 0.54 -7.19
C LEU A 206 23.13 1.75 -6.28
N SER A 207 23.69 1.60 -5.08
CA SER A 207 23.94 2.71 -4.16
C SER A 207 24.85 3.75 -4.79
N THR A 208 25.84 3.33 -5.59
CA THR A 208 26.70 4.25 -6.34
C THR A 208 25.92 5.01 -7.41
N VAL A 209 25.06 4.35 -8.19
CA VAL A 209 24.21 5.00 -9.21
C VAL A 209 23.26 6.02 -8.59
N ILE A 210 22.68 5.71 -7.43
CA ILE A 210 21.72 6.59 -6.74
C ILE A 210 22.43 7.73 -5.98
N ARG A 211 23.63 7.48 -5.43
CA ARG A 211 24.41 8.45 -4.64
C ARG A 211 25.28 9.36 -5.47
N ALA A 212 25.71 8.96 -6.67
CA ALA A 212 26.48 9.81 -7.60
C ALA A 212 25.80 11.16 -7.90
N THR A 213 24.55 11.31 -7.45
CA THR A 213 23.63 12.40 -7.76
C THR A 213 23.01 13.07 -6.55
N ALA A 214 23.41 12.69 -5.34
CA ALA A 214 23.01 13.40 -4.13
C ALA A 214 24.04 14.50 -3.82
N ASP A 215 23.59 15.72 -3.51
CA ASP A 215 24.42 16.66 -2.78
C ASP A 215 24.88 15.97 -1.47
N PRO A 216 26.15 16.13 -1.04
CA PRO A 216 26.71 15.43 0.12
C PRO A 216 26.02 15.76 1.46
N ALA A 217 25.01 16.64 1.45
CA ALA A 217 24.18 17.02 2.59
C ALA A 217 22.82 16.31 2.66
N SER A 218 22.40 15.53 1.65
CA SER A 218 21.10 14.84 1.63
C SER A 218 21.24 13.36 2.04
N ASN A 219 20.84 13.03 3.27
CA ASN A 219 21.13 11.76 3.94
C ASN A 219 20.09 10.63 3.69
N SER A 220 19.38 10.58 2.56
CA SER A 220 18.25 9.64 2.39
C SER A 220 18.39 8.72 1.16
N THR A 221 19.53 8.06 1.01
CA THR A 221 19.71 6.98 0.03
C THR A 221 19.67 5.64 0.75
N HIS A 222 18.74 4.77 0.36
CA HIS A 222 18.66 3.40 0.87
C HIS A 222 18.42 2.45 -0.29
N VAL A 223 19.32 1.49 -0.45
CA VAL A 223 19.14 0.29 -1.25
C VAL A 223 19.14 -0.87 -0.28
N GLY A 224 18.12 -1.72 -0.33
CA GLY A 224 18.06 -2.88 0.55
C GLY A 224 17.28 -4.01 -0.11
N HIS A 225 17.64 -5.24 0.25
CA HIS A 225 16.90 -6.45 -0.09
C HIS A 225 16.15 -6.96 1.14
N LYS A 226 14.96 -7.52 0.94
CA LYS A 226 14.26 -8.24 2.02
C LYS A 226 14.87 -9.63 2.15
N GLU A 227 15.72 -9.85 3.16
CA GLU A 227 15.88 -11.17 3.75
C GLU A 227 14.59 -11.53 4.51
N ASN A 228 14.30 -12.83 4.64
CA ASN A 228 13.14 -13.39 5.34
C ASN A 228 13.18 -13.11 6.87
N GLU A 229 13.30 -11.84 7.29
CA GLU A 229 13.21 -11.42 8.69
C GLU A 229 11.75 -11.08 9.03
N THR A 230 11.22 -11.92 9.91
CA THR A 230 9.95 -11.78 10.62
C THR A 230 9.99 -10.63 11.63
N ASP A 231 10.24 -9.40 11.18
CA ASP A 231 10.04 -8.21 12.02
C ASP A 231 8.72 -7.53 11.65
N ARG A 232 7.67 -8.05 12.29
CA ARG A 232 6.33 -7.45 12.44
C ARG A 232 5.69 -6.85 11.18
N PHE A 233 5.82 -7.53 10.05
CA PHE A 233 4.91 -7.36 8.91
C PHE A 233 3.55 -7.95 9.28
N LEU A 234 2.56 -7.12 9.62
CA LEU A 234 1.14 -7.53 9.64
C LEU A 234 0.62 -7.63 8.20
N ALA A 235 1.27 -8.44 7.38
CA ALA A 235 0.75 -8.87 6.08
C ALA A 235 0.26 -10.30 6.25
N GLY A 236 -1.07 -10.47 6.27
CA GLY A 236 -1.64 -11.79 5.99
C GLY A 236 -1.09 -12.27 4.66
N GLN A 237 -0.56 -13.49 4.63
CA GLN A 237 -0.17 -14.21 3.42
C GLN A 237 -1.43 -14.61 2.64
N GLY A 238 -2.19 -13.62 2.17
CA GLY A 238 -3.33 -13.84 1.28
C GLY A 238 -2.85 -13.95 -0.16
N LYS A 239 -2.92 -15.16 -0.72
CA LYS A 239 -2.85 -15.43 -2.17
C LYS A 239 -3.89 -14.54 -2.89
N GLY A 240 -3.45 -13.45 -3.51
CA GLY A 240 -4.28 -12.62 -4.41
C GLY A 240 -4.04 -11.10 -4.40
N CYS A 241 -3.17 -10.57 -3.54
CA CYS A 241 -3.10 -9.12 -3.25
C CYS A 241 -1.73 -8.50 -3.59
N MET A 242 -1.13 -8.80 -4.75
CA MET A 242 0.26 -8.35 -5.00
C MET A 242 0.37 -6.83 -5.21
N ASN A 243 -0.57 -6.22 -5.93
CA ASN A 243 -0.43 -4.82 -6.35
C ASN A 243 -0.63 -3.80 -5.22
N SER A 244 -1.71 -3.87 -4.44
CA SER A 244 -1.92 -2.92 -3.35
C SER A 244 -0.88 -3.05 -2.23
N ASN A 245 -0.25 -4.22 -2.06
CA ASN A 245 0.86 -4.41 -1.13
C ASN A 245 2.14 -3.71 -1.61
N VAL A 246 2.48 -3.82 -2.90
CA VAL A 246 3.59 -3.06 -3.51
C VAL A 246 3.31 -1.57 -3.45
N GLU A 247 2.09 -1.14 -3.77
CA GLU A 247 1.69 0.27 -3.70
C GLU A 247 1.75 0.83 -2.27
N ARG A 248 1.32 0.06 -1.27
CA ARG A 248 1.48 0.43 0.15
C ARG A 248 2.96 0.53 0.53
N ARG A 249 3.79 -0.41 0.06
CA ARG A 249 5.23 -0.35 0.33
C ARG A 249 5.87 0.88 -0.30
N LEU A 250 5.48 1.26 -1.51
CA LEU A 250 5.92 2.51 -2.15
C LEU A 250 5.47 3.76 -1.37
N HIS A 251 4.26 3.76 -0.79
CA HIS A 251 3.84 4.83 0.14
C HIS A 251 4.80 4.97 1.32
N GLN A 252 5.18 3.86 1.94
CA GLN A 252 6.11 3.84 3.07
C GLN A 252 7.51 4.33 2.66
N LEU A 253 8.01 3.89 1.50
CA LEU A 253 9.29 4.33 0.96
C LEU A 253 9.26 5.84 0.67
N MET A 254 8.22 6.37 0.04
CA MET A 254 8.08 7.81 -0.23
C MET A 254 7.99 8.63 1.06
N LEU A 255 7.23 8.14 2.05
CA LEU A 255 7.16 8.77 3.37
C LEU A 255 8.55 8.81 4.05
N SER A 256 9.34 7.73 3.92
CA SER A 256 10.68 7.64 4.50
C SER A 256 11.67 8.64 3.92
N VAL A 257 11.57 8.94 2.61
CA VAL A 257 12.39 9.98 1.93
C VAL A 257 11.84 11.40 2.08
N ARG A 258 10.74 11.56 2.81
CA ARG A 258 10.12 12.86 3.12
C ARG A 258 9.83 13.67 1.85
N ASP A 259 9.21 13.03 0.87
CA ASP A 259 8.77 13.68 -0.37
C ASP A 259 7.73 14.79 -0.17
N PHE A 260 7.13 14.87 1.02
CA PHE A 260 6.21 15.93 1.42
C PHE A 260 6.91 17.25 1.83
N ASP A 261 8.22 17.24 2.02
CA ASP A 261 8.99 18.46 2.24
C ASP A 261 9.33 19.09 0.87
N GLU A 262 8.94 20.36 0.65
CA GLU A 262 9.35 21.07 -0.56
C GLU A 262 10.88 21.15 -0.64
N PRO A 263 11.47 21.01 -1.84
CA PRO A 263 12.89 21.23 -2.02
C PRO A 263 13.24 22.65 -1.57
N PHE A 264 14.09 22.80 -0.55
CA PHE A 264 14.66 24.09 -0.19
C PHE A 264 15.47 24.61 -1.39
N CYS A 265 14.87 25.50 -2.19
CA CYS A 265 15.64 26.36 -3.08
C CYS A 265 16.50 27.27 -2.20
N GLY A 266 17.77 26.91 -2.06
CA GLY A 266 18.77 27.70 -1.35
C GLY A 266 18.76 29.14 -1.87
N ALA A 267 18.62 30.09 -0.94
CA ALA A 267 18.72 31.50 -1.21
C ALA A 267 20.10 31.84 -1.81
N SER A 268 20.23 31.87 -3.13
CA SER A 268 21.30 32.56 -3.88
C SER A 268 21.00 32.60 -5.39
N SER A 269 20.05 33.42 -5.80
CA SER A 269 20.35 34.48 -6.78
C SER A 269 19.19 35.47 -6.80
N LEU A 270 19.54 36.73 -6.60
CA LEU A 270 18.64 37.86 -6.75
C LEU A 270 18.26 37.99 -8.24
N SER A 271 16.97 37.80 -8.55
CA SER A 271 16.36 38.52 -9.66
C SER A 271 14.98 39.01 -9.24
N LEU A 272 14.96 40.22 -8.68
CA LEU A 272 13.85 41.15 -8.84
C LEU A 272 13.48 41.17 -10.33
N PHE A 273 12.29 40.68 -10.70
CA PHE A 273 11.32 41.42 -11.51
C PHE A 273 10.01 40.61 -11.59
N SER A 274 8.93 41.35 -11.42
CA SER A 274 7.54 40.91 -11.39
C SER A 274 7.09 40.36 -12.74
N SER A 275 6.69 39.10 -12.78
CA SER A 275 5.65 38.60 -13.70
C SER A 275 4.86 37.51 -12.99
N LYS A 276 3.89 37.98 -12.21
CA LYS A 276 2.74 37.26 -11.68
C LYS A 276 1.83 36.85 -12.85
N VAL A 277 2.27 35.91 -13.69
CA VAL A 277 1.51 35.35 -14.81
C VAL A 277 1.89 33.87 -14.97
N GLU A 278 0.90 32.99 -14.82
CA GLU A 278 0.87 31.58 -15.25
C GLU A 278 1.71 30.51 -14.51
N TYR A 279 1.62 30.43 -13.17
CA TYR A 279 1.91 29.18 -12.46
C TYR A 279 1.18 29.08 -11.11
N CYS A 280 -0.16 29.12 -11.10
CA CYS A 280 -0.93 28.85 -9.87
C CYS A 280 -2.39 28.42 -10.15
N GLU A 281 -2.57 27.31 -10.87
CA GLU A 281 -3.86 26.58 -10.93
C GLU A 281 -3.79 25.20 -10.21
N ARG A 282 -2.71 24.91 -9.46
CA ARG A 282 -2.35 23.52 -9.16
C ARG A 282 -2.79 22.94 -7.81
N LYS A 283 -3.26 23.70 -6.82
CA LYS A 283 -3.82 23.08 -5.61
C LYS A 283 -5.32 22.79 -5.78
N THR A 284 -5.62 21.73 -6.55
CA THR A 284 -6.98 21.14 -6.63
C THR A 284 -7.33 20.29 -5.41
N THR A 285 -6.34 20.02 -4.55
CA THR A 285 -6.48 19.32 -3.27
C THR A 285 -6.37 20.31 -2.14
N SER A 286 -7.30 20.22 -1.18
CA SER A 286 -7.23 20.96 0.08
C SER A 286 -7.42 19.99 1.24
N VAL A 287 -6.48 20.02 2.19
CA VAL A 287 -6.53 19.24 3.42
C VAL A 287 -6.59 20.21 4.59
N SER A 288 -7.51 20.01 5.52
CA SER A 288 -7.61 20.81 6.75
C SER A 288 -7.78 19.91 7.96
N ILE A 289 -7.16 20.29 9.09
CA ILE A 289 -7.24 19.53 10.33
C ILE A 289 -7.93 20.36 11.41
N GLY A 290 -9.13 19.93 11.80
CA GLY A 290 -9.88 20.45 12.95
C GLY A 290 -9.56 19.69 14.23
N SER A 291 -9.86 20.31 15.38
CA SER A 291 -9.85 19.65 16.69
C SER A 291 -11.28 19.48 17.19
N CYS A 292 -11.61 18.29 17.70
CA CYS A 292 -12.86 18.02 18.39
C CYS A 292 -12.55 17.78 19.87
N GLU A 293 -12.65 18.84 20.67
CA GLU A 293 -12.30 18.82 22.10
C GLU A 293 -13.23 17.90 22.91
N ASP A 294 -14.52 17.86 22.57
CA ASP A 294 -15.55 17.09 23.29
C ASP A 294 -15.28 15.58 23.31
N ARG A 295 -14.60 15.07 22.27
CA ARG A 295 -14.29 13.65 22.12
C ARG A 295 -12.80 13.36 22.00
N GLY A 296 -11.93 14.37 22.11
CA GLY A 296 -10.47 14.20 21.97
C GLY A 296 -10.06 13.59 20.64
N TYR A 297 -10.73 13.95 19.54
CA TYR A 297 -10.40 13.52 18.18
C TYR A 297 -9.81 14.68 17.37
N SER A 298 -8.94 14.36 16.43
CA SER A 298 -8.59 15.28 15.34
C SER A 298 -9.39 14.92 14.11
N ILE A 299 -9.98 15.93 13.46
CA ILE A 299 -10.81 15.77 12.27
C ILE A 299 -9.98 16.17 11.08
N VAL A 300 -9.64 15.21 10.23
CA VAL A 300 -8.97 15.47 8.96
C VAL A 300 -10.02 15.54 7.87
N THR A 301 -10.13 16.68 7.22
CA THR A 301 -11.00 16.88 6.07
C THR A 301 -10.16 16.98 4.81
N VAL A 302 -10.42 16.09 3.85
CA VAL A 302 -9.78 16.05 2.54
C VAL A 302 -10.81 16.39 1.47
N LYS A 303 -10.52 17.40 0.65
CA LYS A 303 -11.28 17.74 -0.56
C LYS A 303 -10.34 17.69 -1.74
N SER A 304 -10.65 16.87 -2.73
CA SER A 304 -9.86 16.75 -3.95
C SER A 304 -10.75 16.37 -5.12
N LYS A 305 -10.20 16.37 -6.33
CA LYS A 305 -10.83 15.65 -7.43
C LYS A 305 -10.93 14.17 -7.08
N ASP A 306 -12.06 13.57 -7.40
CA ASP A 306 -12.25 12.15 -7.20
C ASP A 306 -11.40 11.37 -8.20
N ARG A 307 -10.82 10.27 -7.72
CA ARG A 307 -10.03 9.36 -8.53
C ARG A 307 -10.01 7.97 -7.91
N ARG A 308 -9.69 6.98 -8.74
CA ARG A 308 -9.45 5.62 -8.26
C ARG A 308 -8.37 5.63 -7.18
N ARG A 309 -8.55 4.77 -6.18
CA ARG A 309 -7.62 4.55 -5.06
C ARG A 309 -7.40 5.74 -4.11
N LEU A 310 -8.18 6.81 -4.21
CA LEU A 310 -8.03 7.98 -3.33
C LEU A 310 -8.25 7.62 -1.85
N MET A 311 -9.26 6.81 -1.53
CA MET A 311 -9.50 6.31 -0.16
C MET A 311 -8.34 5.44 0.33
N PHE A 312 -7.78 4.61 -0.55
CA PHE A 312 -6.62 3.77 -0.21
C PHE A 312 -5.39 4.62 0.13
N ASP A 313 -5.06 5.62 -0.69
CA ASP A 313 -3.88 6.47 -0.47
C ASP A 313 -4.00 7.30 0.82
N THR A 314 -5.18 7.84 1.12
CA THR A 314 -5.43 8.60 2.35
C THR A 314 -5.35 7.73 3.60
N ILE A 315 -5.97 6.55 3.59
CA ILE A 315 -5.94 5.61 4.72
C ILE A 315 -4.52 5.06 4.93
N CYS A 316 -3.79 4.71 3.86
CA CYS A 316 -2.39 4.29 3.97
C CYS A 316 -1.55 5.36 4.65
N THR A 317 -1.65 6.61 4.18
CA THR A 317 -0.90 7.74 4.75
C THR A 317 -1.17 7.91 6.23
N LEU A 318 -2.45 7.88 6.65
CA LEU A 318 -2.81 8.02 8.07
C LEU A 318 -2.26 6.87 8.92
N ILE A 319 -2.39 5.63 8.45
CA ILE A 319 -1.94 4.45 9.18
C ILE A 319 -0.42 4.36 9.24
N ASP A 320 0.28 4.64 8.14
CA ASP A 320 1.75 4.62 8.06
C ASP A 320 2.36 5.76 8.90
N MET A 321 1.65 6.88 9.08
CA MET A 321 1.98 7.93 10.05
C MET A 321 1.56 7.60 11.50
N GLN A 322 1.15 6.35 11.78
CA GLN A 322 0.75 5.86 13.11
C GLN A 322 -0.49 6.55 13.69
N TYR A 323 -1.46 6.89 12.85
CA TYR A 323 -2.79 7.31 13.28
C TYR A 323 -3.81 6.17 13.20
N VAL A 324 -4.68 6.12 14.21
CA VAL A 324 -5.82 5.22 14.29
C VAL A 324 -7.08 5.97 13.87
N ILE A 325 -7.79 5.43 12.88
CA ILE A 325 -9.06 5.97 12.38
C ILE A 325 -10.19 5.36 13.20
N PHE A 326 -10.92 6.20 13.94
CA PHE A 326 -12.08 5.78 14.73
C PHE A 326 -13.38 5.90 13.95
N HIS A 327 -13.55 7.02 13.25
CA HIS A 327 -14.69 7.21 12.37
C HIS A 327 -14.20 7.78 11.05
N ALA A 328 -14.89 7.46 9.97
CA ALA A 328 -14.67 8.13 8.71
C ALA A 328 -15.96 8.22 7.89
N ALA A 329 -16.08 9.27 7.13
CA ALA A 329 -17.14 9.47 6.16
C ALA A 329 -16.53 9.87 4.82
N LEU A 330 -16.73 9.04 3.81
CA LEU A 330 -16.35 9.30 2.43
C LEU A 330 -17.59 9.55 1.59
N ARG A 331 -17.52 10.56 0.72
CA ARG A 331 -18.50 10.83 -0.32
C ARG A 331 -17.80 11.29 -1.59
N SER A 332 -18.04 10.55 -2.67
CA SER A 332 -17.79 11.01 -4.04
C SER A 332 -19.05 11.72 -4.56
N ASP A 333 -18.86 12.93 -5.08
CA ASP A 333 -19.88 13.76 -5.73
C ASP A 333 -19.42 14.11 -7.15
N GLY A 334 -19.67 13.20 -8.08
CA GLY A 334 -19.30 13.38 -9.48
C GLY A 334 -17.79 13.39 -9.69
N ALA A 335 -17.22 14.57 -9.94
CA ALA A 335 -15.79 14.76 -10.17
C ALA A 335 -15.00 15.10 -8.90
N ASP A 336 -15.69 15.36 -7.78
CA ASP A 336 -15.08 15.78 -6.53
C ASP A 336 -15.28 14.71 -5.45
N ALA A 337 -14.28 14.56 -4.59
CA ALA A 337 -14.32 13.68 -3.44
C ALA A 337 -14.17 14.48 -2.15
N PHE A 338 -15.00 14.13 -1.17
CA PHE A 338 -14.97 14.65 0.18
C PHE A 338 -14.76 13.51 1.16
N GLN A 339 -13.72 13.62 2.00
CA GLN A 339 -13.41 12.63 3.01
C GLN A 339 -13.21 13.31 4.35
N GLU A 340 -13.80 12.75 5.40
CA GLU A 340 -13.64 13.21 6.76
C GLU A 340 -13.22 12.04 7.63
N TYR A 341 -12.09 12.17 8.32
CA TYR A 341 -11.50 11.14 9.18
C TYR A 341 -11.36 11.65 10.60
N PHE A 342 -11.86 10.90 11.56
CA PHE A 342 -11.70 11.14 12.98
C PHE A 342 -10.57 10.26 13.48
N ILE A 343 -9.43 10.88 13.79
CA ILE A 343 -8.19 10.19 14.09
C ILE A 343 -7.66 10.51 15.49
N ARG A 344 -6.87 9.57 16.02
CA ARG A 344 -5.93 9.81 17.13
C ARG A 344 -4.58 9.19 16.79
N HIS A 345 -3.51 9.72 17.35
CA HIS A 345 -2.23 9.03 17.30
C HIS A 345 -2.33 7.69 18.05
N VAL A 346 -1.51 6.70 17.72
CA VAL A 346 -1.42 5.42 18.46
C VAL A 346 -1.19 5.60 19.97
N ASP A 347 -0.58 6.73 20.37
CA ASP A 347 -0.43 7.12 21.79
C ASP A 347 -1.74 7.56 22.48
N GLY A 348 -2.85 7.58 21.74
CA GLY A 348 -4.16 8.02 22.23
C GLY A 348 -4.36 9.54 22.27
N ARG A 349 -3.36 10.32 21.84
CA ARG A 349 -3.44 11.79 21.81
C ARG A 349 -4.02 12.31 20.50
N ALA A 350 -4.74 13.43 20.58
CA ALA A 350 -5.11 14.22 19.41
C ALA A 350 -3.90 14.99 18.86
N LEU A 351 -4.00 15.49 17.62
CA LEU A 351 -3.05 16.43 17.06
C LEU A 351 -3.23 17.80 17.71
N ASN A 352 -2.26 18.16 18.55
CA ASN A 352 -2.34 19.37 19.38
C ASN A 352 -1.44 20.48 18.85
N THR A 353 -0.30 20.11 18.26
CA THR A 353 0.70 21.07 17.80
C THR A 353 0.48 21.45 16.35
N GLU A 354 0.75 22.71 16.01
CA GLU A 354 0.59 23.18 14.63
C GLU A 354 1.58 22.48 13.68
N GLY A 355 2.79 22.17 14.15
CA GLY A 355 3.78 21.44 13.35
C GLY A 355 3.39 19.99 13.03
N GLU A 356 2.74 19.28 13.95
CA GLU A 356 2.21 17.94 13.65
C GLU A 356 1.06 18.01 12.65
N LYS A 357 0.16 18.98 12.81
CA LYS A 357 -0.95 19.19 11.86
C LYS A 357 -0.41 19.51 10.46
N GLU A 358 0.53 20.45 10.36
CA GLU A 358 1.16 20.82 9.10
C GLU A 358 1.85 19.63 8.45
N ARG A 359 2.54 18.79 9.23
CA ARG A 359 3.16 17.57 8.71
C ARG A 359 2.14 16.60 8.13
N VAL A 360 1.04 16.33 8.84
CA VAL A 360 -0.02 15.44 8.35
C VAL A 360 -0.69 16.01 7.10
N MET A 361 -0.95 17.32 7.06
CA MET A 361 -1.50 17.97 5.87
C MET A 361 -0.58 17.78 4.66
N LYS A 362 0.73 18.07 4.80
CA LYS A 362 1.71 17.90 3.72
C LYS A 362 1.83 16.45 3.26
N CYS A 363 1.84 15.49 4.18
CA CYS A 363 1.90 14.06 3.83
C CYS A 363 0.68 13.62 3.03
N LEU A 364 -0.52 14.07 3.42
CA LEU A 364 -1.76 13.78 2.70
C LEU A 364 -1.82 14.46 1.33
N GLU A 365 -1.42 15.73 1.24
CA GLU A 365 -1.31 16.44 -0.04
C GLU A 365 -0.36 15.70 -0.99
N ALA A 366 0.84 15.38 -0.53
CA ALA A 366 1.83 14.63 -1.31
C ALA A 366 1.29 13.26 -1.76
N ALA A 367 0.71 12.48 -0.85
CA ALA A 367 0.14 11.17 -1.18
C ALA A 367 -0.98 11.24 -2.22
N ILE A 368 -1.79 12.31 -2.19
CA ILE A 368 -2.84 12.52 -3.18
C ILE A 368 -2.24 12.92 -4.54
N GLU A 369 -1.26 13.84 -4.53
CA GLU A 369 -0.60 14.42 -5.71
C GLU A 369 0.26 13.42 -6.47
N ARG A 370 0.92 12.47 -5.79
CA ARG A 370 1.74 11.39 -6.40
C ARG A 370 1.04 10.70 -7.58
N ARG A 371 -0.29 10.54 -7.55
CA ARG A 371 -1.06 9.89 -8.63
C ARG A 371 -1.87 10.83 -9.52
N VAL A 372 -1.83 12.15 -9.30
CA VAL A 372 -2.56 13.13 -10.14
C VAL A 372 -2.01 13.14 -11.58
N CYS A 373 -0.78 12.65 -11.78
CA CYS A 373 -0.16 12.51 -13.09
C CYS A 373 -0.29 11.11 -13.73
N GLU A 374 -1.27 10.29 -13.32
CA GLU A 374 -1.63 9.01 -14.02
C GLU A 374 -2.02 9.19 -15.51
N VAL A 375 -2.03 10.42 -16.04
CA VAL A 375 -2.37 10.76 -17.44
C VAL A 375 -1.38 10.19 -18.46
N LYS A 376 -0.21 9.70 -18.05
CA LYS A 376 0.67 8.91 -18.92
C LYS A 376 1.04 7.57 -18.29
N ARG A 377 0.09 6.62 -18.28
CA ARG A 377 0.45 5.20 -18.43
C ARG A 377 1.10 4.99 -19.81
N GLU A 378 2.28 5.56 -20.03
CA GLU A 378 3.16 5.05 -21.06
C GLU A 378 3.65 3.70 -20.54
N LYS A 379 3.18 2.62 -21.16
CA LYS A 379 3.89 1.35 -21.13
C LYS A 379 5.25 1.64 -21.77
N THR A 380 6.20 2.15 -20.99
CA THR A 380 7.55 2.36 -21.48
C THR A 380 8.16 0.98 -21.58
N PHE A 381 8.08 0.40 -22.77
CA PHE A 381 8.93 -0.71 -23.18
C PHE A 381 10.36 -0.19 -23.09
N LEU A 382 11.01 -0.41 -21.94
CA LEU A 382 12.46 -0.39 -21.88
C LEU A 382 12.92 -1.70 -22.53
N THR A 383 13.01 -1.70 -23.85
CA THR A 383 13.88 -2.66 -24.55
C THR A 383 15.28 -2.43 -24.01
N SER A 384 15.77 -3.36 -23.20
CA SER A 384 17.20 -3.40 -22.89
C SER A 384 17.96 -3.43 -24.23
N LEU A 385 18.97 -2.57 -24.34
CA LEU A 385 19.80 -2.50 -25.52
C LEU A 385 20.54 -3.84 -25.66
N VAL A 386 20.10 -4.62 -26.65
CA VAL A 386 20.67 -5.92 -27.01
C VAL A 386 22.17 -5.78 -27.26
N LYS A 387 22.98 -6.33 -26.36
CA LYS A 387 24.27 -6.91 -26.74
C LYS A 387 24.12 -8.42 -26.64
N ASN A 388 24.27 -9.11 -27.78
CA ASN A 388 24.41 -10.56 -27.93
C ASN A 388 23.14 -11.43 -28.12
N GLY A 389 22.20 -10.99 -28.97
CA GLY A 389 21.46 -11.91 -29.84
C GLY A 389 20.61 -13.01 -29.18
N LYS A 390 20.14 -12.82 -27.95
CA LYS A 390 19.14 -13.69 -27.31
C LYS A 390 17.91 -12.86 -26.88
N THR A 391 16.78 -13.54 -26.92
CA THR A 391 15.38 -13.09 -26.91
C THR A 391 15.02 -11.97 -25.94
N SER A 392 14.20 -11.03 -26.40
CA SER A 392 13.62 -9.94 -25.60
C SER A 392 12.66 -10.48 -24.53
N CYS A 393 13.03 -10.38 -23.25
CA CYS A 393 12.04 -10.26 -22.19
C CYS A 393 11.63 -8.79 -22.11
N GLY A 394 10.34 -8.50 -22.33
CA GLY A 394 9.81 -7.16 -22.11
C GLY A 394 9.77 -6.88 -20.62
N VAL A 395 10.49 -5.86 -20.16
CA VAL A 395 10.38 -5.38 -18.77
C VAL A 395 9.18 -4.45 -18.68
N TYR A 396 8.22 -4.78 -17.82
CA TYR A 396 7.12 -3.88 -17.49
C TYR A 396 7.58 -2.92 -16.39
N VAL A 397 7.75 -1.65 -16.73
CA VAL A 397 8.01 -0.58 -15.75
C VAL A 397 6.72 0.21 -15.55
N TRP A 398 6.18 0.14 -14.34
CA TRP A 398 5.07 1.00 -13.92
C TRP A 398 5.65 2.25 -13.28
N CYS A 399 5.73 3.33 -14.06
CA CYS A 399 6.23 4.62 -13.58
C CYS A 399 5.05 5.56 -13.33
N VAL A 400 4.95 6.08 -12.11
CA VAL A 400 4.06 7.20 -11.79
C VAL A 400 4.94 8.43 -11.57
N CYS A 401 4.97 9.33 -12.56
CA CYS A 401 5.74 10.57 -12.50
C CYS A 401 4.81 11.75 -12.22
N GLY A 402 5.01 12.43 -11.10
CA GLY A 402 4.36 13.71 -10.75
C GLY A 402 4.91 14.92 -11.50
#